data_AF-A0A2Z2P674-F1
#
_entry.id   AF-A0A2Z2P674-F1
#
_cell.length_a   1.000
_cell.length_b   1.000
_cell.length_c   1.000
_cell.angle_alpha   90.00
_cell.angle_beta   90.00
_cell.angle_gamma   90.00
#
_symmetry.space_group_name_H-M   'P 1'
#
loop_
_entity.id
_entity.type
_entity.pdbx_description
1 polymer ?
#
loop_
_entity_poly.entity_id
_entity_poly.type
_entity_poly.pdbx_seq_one_letter_code
_entity_poly.pdbx_strand_id
1 'polypeptide(L)'
;MRKLIALAALGSAALTLAACGSADDASTEASADTVEMPADSALAPVTEEPVADPSATATDAPEADPTAGATAAADAAAGVAAEAAAAAEAPAE
;
A
#
# COMPACT_ATOMS: atom_id res chain seq x y z
N MET A 1 -2.05 -44.23 42.69
CA MET A 1 -3.28 -43.42 42.54
C MET A 1 -3.04 -41.99 42.04
N ARG A 2 -2.03 -41.25 42.52
CA ARG A 2 -1.74 -39.87 42.04
C ARG A 2 -1.52 -39.74 40.52
N LYS A 3 -0.86 -40.73 39.90
CA LYS A 3 -0.60 -40.77 38.44
C LYS A 3 -1.89 -40.95 37.61
N LEU A 4 -2.90 -41.62 38.15
CA LEU A 4 -4.19 -41.83 37.48
C LEU A 4 -5.04 -40.55 37.53
N ILE A 5 -4.95 -39.79 38.62
CA ILE A 5 -5.63 -38.50 38.78
C ILE A 5 -5.06 -37.47 37.78
N ALA A 6 -3.73 -37.45 37.59
CA ALA A 6 -3.09 -36.58 36.61
C ALA A 6 -3.49 -36.93 35.16
N LEU A 7 -3.60 -38.22 34.83
CA LEU A 7 -4.04 -38.67 33.51
C LEU A 7 -5.50 -38.30 33.23
N ALA A 8 -6.37 -38.46 34.23
CA ALA A 8 -7.78 -38.09 34.12
C ALA A 8 -7.97 -36.58 33.93
N ALA A 9 -7.18 -35.76 34.62
CA ALA A 9 -7.22 -34.30 34.51
C ALA A 9 -6.72 -33.79 33.14
N LEU A 10 -5.69 -34.41 32.56
CA LEU A 10 -5.25 -34.09 31.20
C LEU A 10 -6.30 -34.52 30.15
N GLY A 11 -6.93 -35.68 30.35
CA GLY A 11 -7.97 -36.19 29.47
C GLY A 11 -9.18 -35.27 29.44
N SER A 12 -9.67 -34.83 30.59
CA SER A 12 -10.81 -33.91 30.66
C SER A 12 -10.50 -32.54 30.06
N ALA A 13 -9.29 -32.01 30.27
CA ALA A 13 -8.87 -30.75 29.66
C ALA A 13 -8.82 -30.82 28.12
N ALA A 14 -8.37 -31.95 27.56
CA ALA A 14 -8.36 -32.17 26.11
C ALA A 14 -9.78 -32.27 25.53
N LEU A 15 -10.71 -32.93 26.23
CA LEU A 15 -12.11 -33.02 25.79
C LEU A 15 -12.84 -31.67 25.87
N THR A 16 -12.58 -30.85 26.90
CA THR A 16 -13.16 -29.49 27.00
C THR A 16 -12.57 -28.53 25.97
N LEU A 17 -11.28 -28.68 25.62
CA LEU A 17 -10.65 -27.88 24.57
C LEU A 17 -11.16 -28.27 23.18
N ALA A 18 -11.44 -29.55 22.93
CA ALA A 18 -12.10 -30.01 21.70
C ALA A 18 -13.55 -29.52 21.60
N ALA A 19 -14.28 -29.42 22.71
CA ALA A 19 -15.62 -28.85 22.74
C ALA A 19 -15.64 -27.32 22.58
N CYS A 20 -14.59 -26.62 23.00
CA CYS A 20 -14.39 -25.18 22.76
C CYS A 20 -13.69 -24.89 21.42
N GLY A 21 -13.32 -25.94 20.68
CA GLY A 21 -12.55 -25.90 19.43
C GLY A 21 -13.32 -26.43 18.22
N SER A 22 -14.65 -26.60 18.33
CA SER A 22 -15.52 -26.62 17.15
C SER A 22 -15.57 -25.20 16.60
N ALA A 23 -14.48 -24.79 15.97
CA ALA A 23 -14.45 -23.63 15.12
C ALA A 23 -15.37 -23.96 13.94
N ASP A 24 -16.64 -23.58 14.08
CA ASP A 24 -17.41 -23.18 12.91
C ASP A 24 -16.49 -22.25 12.11
N ASP A 25 -16.36 -22.49 10.81
CA ASP A 25 -15.50 -21.71 9.93
C ASP A 25 -16.03 -20.27 9.89
N ALA A 26 -15.64 -19.47 10.88
CA ALA A 26 -16.05 -18.08 11.02
C ALA A 26 -15.50 -17.20 9.89
N SER A 27 -14.67 -17.78 9.01
CA SER A 27 -14.24 -17.15 7.77
C SER A 27 -15.39 -16.93 6.78
N THR A 28 -16.52 -17.64 6.90
CA THR A 28 -17.68 -17.46 6.01
C THR A 28 -18.60 -16.30 6.44
N GLU A 29 -18.81 -16.07 7.75
CA GLU A 29 -19.68 -14.98 8.22
C GLU A 29 -18.94 -13.64 8.43
N ALA A 30 -17.61 -13.66 8.56
CA ALA A 30 -16.81 -12.46 8.63
C ALA A 30 -16.32 -12.00 7.25
N SER A 31 -17.23 -11.93 6.27
CA SER A 31 -17.07 -10.91 5.23
C SER A 31 -17.33 -9.58 5.91
N ALA A 32 -16.34 -9.08 6.65
CA ALA A 32 -16.41 -7.74 7.20
C ALA A 32 -16.69 -6.82 6.00
N ASP A 33 -17.91 -6.26 5.97
CA ASP A 33 -18.26 -5.22 5.01
C ASP A 33 -17.13 -4.22 5.06
N THR A 34 -16.32 -4.21 4.00
CA THR A 34 -15.16 -3.34 3.95
C THR A 34 -15.72 -1.94 4.10
N VAL A 35 -15.05 -1.13 4.90
CA VAL A 35 -15.36 0.28 5.22
C VAL A 35 -15.54 1.22 4.01
N GLU A 36 -15.63 0.66 2.80
CA GLU A 36 -16.05 1.30 1.56
C GLU A 36 -17.55 1.64 1.55
N MET A 37 -18.44 0.82 2.12
CA MET A 37 -19.89 1.06 2.01
C MET A 37 -20.47 2.23 2.84
N PRO A 38 -19.93 2.60 4.03
CA PRO A 38 -20.49 3.69 4.82
C PRO A 38 -20.41 5.05 4.13
N ALA A 39 -19.34 5.31 3.38
CA ALA A 39 -19.11 6.61 2.74
C ALA A 39 -20.05 6.82 1.55
N ASP A 40 -20.13 5.86 0.63
CA ASP A 40 -21.03 5.92 -0.52
C ASP A 40 -22.50 6.00 -0.07
N SER A 41 -22.90 5.24 0.96
CA SER A 41 -24.26 5.29 1.51
C SER A 41 -24.57 6.62 2.20
N ALA A 42 -23.58 7.25 2.84
CA ALA A 42 -23.74 8.57 3.46
C ALA A 42 -23.81 9.70 2.42
N LEU A 43 -23.18 9.51 1.26
CA LEU A 43 -23.19 10.47 0.15
C LEU A 43 -24.35 10.25 -0.84
N ALA A 44 -25.01 9.09 -0.83
CA ALA A 44 -26.18 8.79 -1.66
C ALA A 44 -27.33 9.84 -1.65
N PRO A 45 -27.68 10.49 -0.52
CA PRO A 45 -28.71 11.53 -0.51
C PRO A 45 -28.21 12.91 -0.97
N VAL A 46 -26.90 13.10 -1.14
CA VAL A 46 -26.30 14.35 -1.64
C VAL A 46 -26.40 14.32 -3.16
N THR A 47 -27.30 15.13 -3.71
CA THR A 47 -27.51 15.25 -5.16
C THR A 47 -26.96 16.55 -5.73
N GLU A 48 -26.47 17.43 -4.88
CA GLU A 48 -25.94 18.73 -5.27
C GLU A 48 -24.64 18.57 -6.07
N GLU A 49 -24.58 19.25 -7.21
CA GLU A 49 -23.33 19.36 -7.96
C GLU A 49 -22.34 20.26 -7.20
N PRO A 50 -21.03 19.93 -7.24
CA PRO A 50 -20.01 20.76 -6.62
C PRO A 50 -20.01 22.17 -7.24
N VAL A 51 -20.10 23.19 -6.40
CA VAL A 51 -20.08 24.61 -6.81
C VAL A 51 -18.65 25.13 -6.76
N ALA A 52 -18.25 25.90 -7.77
CA ALA A 52 -16.95 26.55 -7.80
C ALA A 52 -16.82 27.54 -6.63
N ASP A 53 -15.74 27.39 -5.84
CA ASP A 53 -15.39 28.32 -4.78
C ASP A 53 -14.76 29.59 -5.40
N PRO A 54 -15.39 30.78 -5.28
CA PRO A 54 -14.85 32.02 -5.84
C PRO A 54 -13.57 32.49 -5.13
N SER A 55 -13.25 31.93 -3.96
CA SER A 55 -12.04 32.22 -3.19
C SER A 55 -10.89 31.23 -3.46
N ALA A 56 -11.15 30.19 -4.25
CA ALA A 56 -10.11 29.28 -4.72
C ALA A 56 -9.14 30.02 -5.64
N THR A 57 -8.00 30.43 -5.08
CA THR A 57 -6.91 31.14 -5.76
C THR A 57 -5.67 30.26 -5.95
N ALA A 58 -5.76 28.98 -5.55
CA ALA A 58 -4.71 28.01 -5.75
C ALA A 58 -4.51 27.77 -7.24
N THR A 59 -3.46 28.39 -7.79
CA THR A 59 -2.97 28.10 -9.14
C THR A 59 -2.02 26.93 -8.96
N ASP A 60 -2.51 25.69 -9.08
CA ASP A 60 -1.65 24.51 -9.02
C ASP A 60 -0.84 24.41 -10.31
N ALA A 61 0.26 25.15 -10.35
CA ALA A 61 1.32 24.96 -11.32
C ALA A 61 2.63 25.39 -10.66
N PRO A 62 3.49 24.46 -10.20
CA PRO A 62 4.90 24.77 -10.22
C PRO A 62 5.26 25.03 -11.69
N GLU A 63 5.63 26.28 -12.01
CA GLU A 63 6.34 26.63 -13.24
C GLU A 63 7.75 26.01 -13.21
N ALA A 64 7.85 24.69 -13.11
CA ALA A 64 9.08 24.00 -13.43
C ALA A 64 9.17 24.03 -14.95
N ASP A 65 9.95 24.97 -15.50
CA ASP A 65 10.26 25.00 -16.92
C ASP A 65 10.88 23.64 -17.31
N PRO A 66 10.15 22.78 -18.06
CA PRO A 66 10.65 21.45 -18.43
C PRO A 66 11.91 21.54 -19.30
N THR A 67 12.16 22.70 -19.92
CA THR A 67 13.33 23.00 -20.73
C THR A 67 14.60 23.09 -19.90
N ALA A 68 14.52 23.58 -18.66
CA ALA A 68 15.68 23.69 -17.77
C ALA A 68 16.25 22.31 -17.42
N GLY A 69 15.38 21.34 -17.11
CA GLY A 69 15.78 19.96 -16.86
C GLY A 69 16.30 19.25 -18.12
N ALA A 70 15.66 19.49 -19.28
CA ALA A 70 16.09 18.91 -20.55
C ALA A 70 17.48 19.39 -20.99
N THR A 71 17.79 20.68 -20.77
CA THR A 71 19.09 21.27 -21.13
C THR A 71 20.21 20.69 -20.27
N ALA A 72 20.00 20.62 -18.95
CA ALA A 72 20.98 20.03 -18.02
C ALA A 72 21.26 18.54 -18.32
N ALA A 73 20.22 17.77 -18.69
CA ALA A 73 20.37 16.38 -19.09
C ALA A 73 21.14 16.23 -20.41
N ALA A 74 20.91 17.12 -21.38
CA ALA A 74 21.62 17.12 -22.65
C ALA A 74 23.11 17.45 -22.48
N ASP A 75 23.44 18.45 -21.65
CA ASP A 75 24.84 18.80 -21.35
C ASP A 75 25.58 17.65 -20.64
N ALA A 76 24.92 16.99 -19.68
CA ALA A 76 25.49 15.83 -19.00
C ALA A 76 25.73 14.66 -19.98
N ALA A 77 24.79 14.39 -20.88
CA ALA A 77 24.93 13.35 -21.91
C ALA A 77 26.07 13.66 -22.89
N ALA A 78 26.23 14.93 -23.29
CA ALA A 78 27.34 15.36 -24.15
C ALA A 78 28.70 15.17 -23.47
N GLY A 79 28.79 15.46 -22.17
CA GLY A 79 30.00 15.23 -21.37
C GLY A 79 30.40 13.75 -21.32
N VAL A 80 29.44 12.86 -21.04
CA VAL A 80 29.68 11.41 -21.01
C VAL A 80 30.08 10.87 -22.39
N ALA A 81 29.44 11.35 -23.45
CA ALA A 81 29.78 10.95 -24.81
C ALA A 81 31.20 11.38 -25.21
N ALA A 82 31.62 12.58 -24.82
CA ALA A 82 32.98 13.07 -25.05
C ALA A 82 34.03 12.26 -24.28
N GLU A 83 33.76 11.93 -23.01
CA GLU A 83 34.63 11.10 -22.19
C GLU A 83 34.77 9.67 -22.75
N ALA A 84 33.66 9.08 -23.19
CA ALA A 84 33.65 7.77 -23.82
C ALA A 84 34.43 7.75 -25.15
N ALA A 85 34.30 8.80 -25.96
CA ALA A 85 35.06 8.93 -27.20
C ALA A 85 36.58 9.06 -26.92
N ALA A 86 36.96 9.87 -25.94
CA ALA A 86 38.36 10.02 -25.53
C ALA A 86 38.94 8.70 -24.99
N ALA A 87 38.17 7.95 -24.21
CA ALA A 87 38.57 6.63 -23.70
C ALA A 87 38.70 5.58 -24.81
N ALA A 88 37.90 5.67 -25.89
CA ALA A 88 37.98 4.77 -27.04
C ALA A 88 39.18 5.07 -27.96
N GLU A 89 39.65 6.32 -27.99
CA GLU A 89 40.84 6.73 -28.75
C GLU A 89 42.15 6.51 -27.99
N ALA A 90 42.11 6.38 -26.66
CA ALA A 90 43.26 5.97 -25.87
C ALA A 90 43.62 4.51 -26.19
N PRO A 91 44.86 4.19 -26.59
CA PRO A 91 45.27 2.81 -26.78
C PRO A 91 45.17 2.08 -25.42
N ALA A 92 44.45 0.96 -25.40
CA ALA A 92 44.47 0.06 -24.26
C ALA A 92 45.91 -0.44 -24.04
N GLU A 93 46.51 -0.07 -22.90
CA GLU A 93 47.77 -0.67 -22.43
C GLU A 93 47.56 -2.12 -21.98
#